data_AF-A0A7C1INN0-F1
#
_entry.id   AF-A0A7C1INN0-F1
#
_cell.length_a   1.000
_cell.length_b   1.000
_cell.length_c   1.000
_cell.angle_alpha   90.00
_cell.angle_beta   90.00
_cell.angle_gamma   90.00
#
_symmetry.space_group_name_H-M   'P 1'
#
loop_
_entity.id
_entity.type
_entity.pdbx_description
1 polymer ?
#
loop_
_entity_poly.entity_id
_entity_poly.type
_entity_poly.pdbx_seq_one_letter_code
_entity_poly.pdbx_strand_id
1 'polypeptide(L)'
;MAPRWPGALAALALVLTVALVLAYLWGGGGEAEEVSATLDISPQKFSLQEGESITLHLSFASSRGLPIAANVSWQLIASGNTGSITYLSSANTSATNASGHLQVRYHAPADVNVLSHSVSITAAARWQGTDYVARAEGTVRPLLHATRLSLTGNPGTVIAGETVTLYASLRAAEGDTWSPLGGKRLSATFFVRNGSRLVPWHSTGVTTDGQGMARIPFFMSDVEASTPVVCWVRLPQNLTGEVDYAGCDRVTNITVIPERPGDFPVVLIHGWGGSVSTWLLNHTWWNLTQKLQQHGHTVLDFDPSTPGIQFLRYDPGWQNHHISWIAARVNERIERALVMNGYPPDQTVDIVAHSMGGWWPGFWPSTGARTWTTGMNHGPPETPVIRGLATAFPI
;
A
#
# COMPACT_ATOMS: atom_id res chain seq x y z
N MET A 1 -48.31 74.79 -84.24
CA MET A 1 -48.41 73.43 -83.72
C MET A 1 -47.34 73.24 -82.66
N ALA A 2 -47.72 73.24 -81.39
CA ALA A 2 -46.86 72.83 -80.27
C ALA A 2 -47.69 71.83 -79.44
N PRO A 3 -47.17 70.62 -79.19
CA PRO A 3 -48.01 69.53 -78.70
C PRO A 3 -48.22 69.68 -77.18
N ARG A 4 -49.47 69.54 -76.77
CA ARG A 4 -49.86 69.39 -75.36
C ARG A 4 -49.44 68.00 -74.88
N TRP A 5 -48.51 67.92 -73.94
CA TRP A 5 -48.17 66.66 -73.23
C TRP A 5 -48.42 66.77 -71.72
N PRO A 6 -49.68 66.85 -71.26
CA PRO A 6 -50.00 66.74 -69.83
C PRO A 6 -49.74 65.33 -69.26
N GLY A 7 -49.64 64.30 -70.10
CA GLY A 7 -49.41 62.91 -69.68
C GLY A 7 -47.98 62.59 -69.24
N ALA A 8 -46.97 63.30 -69.78
CA ALA A 8 -45.57 63.02 -69.46
C ALA A 8 -45.19 63.44 -68.03
N LEU A 9 -45.73 64.56 -67.55
CA LEU A 9 -45.51 65.04 -66.17
C LEU A 9 -46.25 64.18 -65.13
N ALA A 10 -47.45 63.70 -65.46
CA ALA A 10 -48.20 62.80 -64.58
C ALA A 10 -47.53 61.42 -64.46
N ALA A 11 -47.00 60.88 -65.56
CA ALA A 11 -46.22 59.65 -65.55
C ALA A 11 -44.90 59.80 -64.78
N LEU A 12 -44.20 60.93 -64.93
CA LEU A 12 -42.96 61.20 -64.19
C LEU A 12 -43.23 61.32 -62.69
N ALA A 13 -44.31 62.00 -62.29
CA ALA A 13 -44.72 62.10 -60.90
C ALA A 13 -45.05 60.72 -60.32
N LEU A 14 -45.81 59.88 -61.03
CA LEU A 14 -46.14 58.53 -60.58
C LEU A 14 -44.88 57.66 -60.39
N VAL A 15 -43.93 57.72 -61.34
CA VAL A 15 -42.66 56.99 -61.24
C VAL A 15 -41.83 57.50 -60.06
N LEU A 16 -41.81 58.81 -59.80
CA LEU A 16 -41.10 59.38 -58.66
C LEU A 16 -41.74 58.95 -57.33
N THR A 17 -43.07 58.92 -57.25
CA THR A 17 -43.79 58.48 -56.05
C THR A 17 -43.59 56.99 -55.79
N VAL A 18 -43.64 56.16 -56.84
CA VAL A 18 -43.34 54.72 -56.73
C VAL A 18 -41.89 54.49 -56.31
N ALA A 19 -40.93 55.26 -56.85
CA ALA A 19 -39.54 55.20 -56.45
C ALA A 19 -39.33 55.66 -55.00
N LEU A 20 -40.03 56.69 -54.54
CA LEU A 20 -40.00 57.16 -53.14
C LEU A 20 -40.64 56.16 -52.17
N VAL A 21 -41.75 55.52 -52.55
CA VAL A 21 -42.39 54.46 -51.75
C VAL A 21 -41.51 53.21 -51.70
N LEU A 22 -40.88 52.83 -52.81
CA LEU A 22 -39.91 51.74 -52.85
C LEU A 22 -38.65 52.08 -52.02
N ALA A 23 -38.15 53.32 -52.09
CA ALA A 23 -37.02 53.77 -51.28
C ALA A 23 -37.37 53.85 -49.78
N TYR A 24 -38.61 54.16 -49.43
CA TYR A 24 -39.09 54.15 -48.04
C TYR A 24 -39.29 52.71 -47.51
N LEU A 25 -39.82 51.82 -48.36
CA LEU A 25 -39.99 50.39 -48.03
C LEU A 25 -38.65 49.64 -47.96
N TRP A 26 -37.66 50.02 -48.78
CA TRP A 26 -36.29 49.48 -48.69
C TRP A 26 -35.43 50.17 -47.63
N GLY A 27 -35.62 51.47 -47.39
CA GLY A 27 -34.87 52.23 -46.38
C GLY A 27 -35.34 51.98 -44.94
N GLY A 28 -36.52 51.39 -44.75
CA GLY A 28 -37.04 50.99 -43.44
C GLY A 28 -36.50 49.66 -42.91
N GLY A 29 -35.72 48.93 -43.71
CA GLY A 29 -34.98 47.75 -43.27
C GLY A 29 -33.70 48.16 -42.54
N GLY A 30 -33.83 48.80 -41.38
CA GLY A 30 -32.69 48.86 -40.46
C GLY A 30 -32.24 47.42 -40.22
N GLU A 31 -31.00 47.10 -40.60
CA GLU A 31 -30.38 45.83 -40.23
C GLU A 31 -30.63 45.65 -38.73
N ALA A 32 -31.40 44.61 -38.38
CA ALA A 32 -31.67 44.30 -36.99
C ALA A 32 -30.30 44.03 -36.37
N GLU A 33 -29.79 45.01 -35.64
CA GLU A 33 -28.50 44.96 -34.98
C GLU A 33 -28.46 43.64 -34.21
N GLU A 34 -27.56 42.74 -34.61
CA GLU A 34 -27.49 41.38 -34.08
C GLU A 34 -27.08 41.50 -32.61
N VAL A 35 -28.07 41.54 -31.71
CA VAL A 35 -27.84 41.68 -30.28
C VAL A 35 -27.23 40.38 -29.81
N SER A 36 -25.90 40.32 -29.71
CA SER A 36 -25.20 39.20 -29.11
C SER A 36 -25.43 39.16 -27.59
N ALA A 37 -25.15 38.02 -26.96
CA ALA A 37 -25.24 37.85 -25.51
C ALA A 37 -24.02 37.08 -25.00
N THR A 38 -23.83 37.11 -23.69
CA THR A 38 -22.72 36.44 -23.01
C THR A 38 -23.26 35.72 -21.80
N LEU A 39 -23.00 34.40 -21.76
CA LEU A 39 -23.23 33.56 -20.60
C LEU A 39 -21.88 33.32 -19.92
N ASP A 40 -21.73 33.79 -18.69
CA ASP A 40 -20.51 33.68 -17.91
C ASP A 40 -20.74 32.86 -16.65
N ILE A 41 -19.74 32.06 -16.28
CA ILE A 41 -19.71 31.29 -15.03
C ILE A 41 -18.50 31.68 -14.19
N SER A 42 -18.72 31.81 -12.87
CA SER A 42 -17.67 32.12 -11.91
C SER A 42 -17.79 31.24 -10.66
N PRO A 43 -16.67 30.68 -10.15
CA PRO A 43 -15.34 30.70 -10.76
C PRO A 43 -15.23 29.80 -12.00
N GLN A 44 -14.40 30.19 -12.98
CA GLN A 44 -14.10 29.36 -14.16
C GLN A 44 -13.14 28.19 -13.85
N LYS A 45 -12.36 28.29 -12.77
CA LYS A 45 -11.45 27.24 -12.30
C LYS A 45 -11.54 27.11 -10.80
N PHE A 46 -11.56 25.89 -10.30
CA PHE A 46 -11.58 25.61 -8.87
C PHE A 46 -10.87 24.30 -8.53
N SER A 47 -10.48 24.15 -7.26
CA SER A 47 -9.99 22.89 -6.73
C SER A 47 -10.66 22.63 -5.39
N LEU A 48 -11.08 21.39 -5.18
CA LEU A 48 -11.79 20.92 -4.00
C LEU A 48 -11.14 19.62 -3.52
N GLN A 49 -11.31 19.31 -2.23
CA GLN A 49 -11.20 17.94 -1.76
C GLN A 49 -12.53 17.20 -2.01
N GLU A 50 -12.49 15.88 -2.01
CA GLU A 50 -13.69 15.06 -2.06
C GLU A 50 -14.68 15.42 -0.93
N GLY A 51 -15.98 15.33 -1.22
CA GLY A 51 -17.06 15.73 -0.32
C GLY A 51 -17.24 17.24 -0.12
N GLU A 52 -16.29 18.08 -0.54
CA GLU A 52 -16.46 19.54 -0.47
C GLU A 52 -17.44 20.07 -1.54
N SER A 53 -17.83 21.33 -1.40
CA SER A 53 -18.72 21.98 -2.33
C SER A 53 -18.28 23.41 -2.62
N ILE A 54 -18.70 23.92 -3.79
CA ILE A 54 -18.47 25.31 -4.19
C ILE A 54 -19.74 25.89 -4.80
N THR A 55 -19.96 27.18 -4.58
CA THR A 55 -21.04 27.91 -5.26
C THR A 55 -20.55 28.39 -6.62
N LEU A 56 -21.31 28.09 -7.67
CA LEU A 56 -21.11 28.59 -9.02
C LEU A 56 -22.15 29.68 -9.30
N HIS A 57 -21.67 30.80 -9.80
CA HIS A 57 -22.48 31.97 -10.16
C HIS A 57 -22.53 32.08 -11.68
N LEU A 58 -23.73 32.07 -12.24
CA LEU A 58 -23.98 32.37 -13.64
C LEU A 58 -24.50 33.80 -13.80
N SER A 59 -24.03 34.44 -14.86
CA SER A 59 -24.55 35.73 -15.34
C SER A 59 -24.88 35.60 -16.83
N PHE A 60 -26.10 35.96 -17.21
CA PHE A 60 -26.53 35.99 -18.59
C PHE A 60 -27.03 37.38 -18.95
N ALA A 61 -26.32 38.05 -19.85
CA ALA A 61 -26.66 39.40 -20.28
C ALA A 61 -26.45 39.57 -21.78
N SER A 62 -27.20 40.49 -22.39
CA SER A 62 -26.95 40.92 -23.76
C SER A 62 -25.66 41.73 -23.85
N SER A 63 -25.16 41.96 -25.07
CA SER A 63 -24.01 42.83 -25.35
C SER A 63 -24.18 44.27 -24.88
N ARG A 64 -25.42 44.70 -24.61
CA ARG A 64 -25.76 46.00 -24.02
C ARG A 64 -25.83 45.99 -22.49
N GLY A 65 -25.51 44.86 -21.86
CA GLY A 65 -25.57 44.67 -20.40
C GLY A 65 -26.97 44.47 -19.84
N LEU A 66 -27.98 44.20 -20.68
CA LEU A 66 -29.34 43.92 -20.20
C LEU A 66 -29.43 42.46 -19.70
N PRO A 67 -29.99 42.22 -18.50
CA PRO A 67 -30.10 40.88 -17.96
C PRO A 67 -31.06 40.01 -18.76
N ILE A 68 -30.73 38.73 -18.92
CA ILE A 68 -31.52 37.75 -19.65
C ILE A 68 -32.01 36.66 -18.69
N ALA A 69 -33.34 36.53 -18.56
CA ALA A 69 -33.97 35.39 -17.90
C ALA A 69 -34.15 34.23 -18.90
N ALA A 70 -33.45 33.12 -18.67
CA ALA A 70 -33.50 31.94 -19.53
C ALA A 70 -33.29 30.66 -18.72
N ASN A 71 -33.84 29.55 -19.23
CA ASN A 71 -33.56 28.23 -18.70
C ASN A 71 -32.11 27.84 -19.00
N VAL A 72 -31.46 27.27 -18.00
CA VAL A 72 -30.09 26.78 -18.02
C VAL A 72 -30.11 25.27 -17.87
N SER A 73 -29.50 24.56 -18.80
CA SER A 73 -29.17 23.13 -18.65
C SER A 73 -27.73 22.98 -18.19
N TRP A 74 -27.48 21.97 -17.37
CA TRP A 74 -26.16 21.67 -16.82
C TRP A 74 -25.69 20.31 -17.30
N GLN A 75 -24.43 20.25 -17.72
CA GLN A 75 -23.75 19.02 -18.05
C GLN A 75 -22.45 18.93 -17.26
N LEU A 76 -22.26 17.83 -16.55
CA LEU A 76 -21.04 17.52 -15.83
C LEU A 76 -20.33 16.37 -16.54
N ILE A 77 -19.03 16.50 -16.76
CA ILE A 77 -18.21 15.50 -17.45
C ILE A 77 -16.98 15.20 -16.61
N ALA A 78 -16.73 13.92 -16.34
CA ALA A 78 -15.54 13.40 -15.67
C ALA A 78 -15.29 11.95 -16.12
N SER A 79 -14.09 11.42 -15.84
CA SER A 79 -13.76 10.01 -16.12
C SER A 79 -14.44 9.01 -15.16
N GLY A 80 -15.02 9.50 -14.07
CA GLY A 80 -15.68 8.73 -13.01
C GLY A 80 -16.88 9.48 -12.46
N ASN A 81 -17.13 9.39 -11.16
CA ASN A 81 -18.21 10.12 -10.51
C ASN A 81 -18.03 11.63 -10.74
N THR A 82 -19.06 12.29 -11.25
CA THR A 82 -19.03 13.73 -11.57
C THR A 82 -19.37 14.61 -10.37
N GLY A 83 -19.94 14.04 -9.30
CA GLY A 83 -20.55 14.80 -8.22
C GLY A 83 -21.99 15.20 -8.56
N SER A 84 -22.48 16.30 -8.01
CA SER A 84 -23.85 16.77 -8.28
C SER A 84 -23.99 18.28 -8.19
N ILE A 85 -25.06 18.81 -8.79
CA ILE A 85 -25.44 20.22 -8.67
C ILE A 85 -26.77 20.31 -7.92
N THR A 86 -26.84 21.27 -7.00
CA THR A 86 -28.06 21.63 -6.28
C THR A 86 -28.37 23.11 -6.47
N TYR A 87 -29.64 23.45 -6.60
CA TYR A 87 -30.08 24.84 -6.76
C TYR A 87 -30.22 25.50 -5.39
N LEU A 88 -29.70 26.72 -5.23
CA LEU A 88 -29.72 27.44 -3.95
C LEU A 88 -31.01 28.25 -3.74
N SER A 89 -31.81 28.44 -4.78
CA SER A 89 -33.09 29.14 -4.70
C SER A 89 -34.15 28.23 -4.08
N SER A 90 -34.98 28.78 -3.18
CA SER A 90 -36.15 28.10 -2.61
C SER A 90 -37.17 27.65 -3.66
N ALA A 91 -37.11 28.19 -4.88
CA ALA A 91 -37.95 27.79 -5.99
C ALA A 91 -37.37 26.62 -6.82
N ASN A 92 -36.15 26.14 -6.52
CA ASN A 92 -35.47 25.06 -7.26
C ASN A 92 -35.50 25.25 -8.79
N THR A 93 -35.35 26.49 -9.26
CA THR A 93 -35.49 26.82 -10.68
C THR A 93 -34.16 26.70 -11.43
N SER A 94 -34.16 25.95 -12.54
CA SER A 94 -33.04 25.87 -13.48
C SER A 94 -32.98 27.08 -14.43
N ALA A 95 -33.27 28.29 -13.95
CA ALA A 95 -33.37 29.48 -14.78
C ALA A 95 -32.68 30.68 -14.14
N THR A 96 -32.08 31.54 -14.95
CA THR A 96 -31.60 32.85 -14.48
C THR A 96 -32.79 33.72 -14.06
N ASN A 97 -32.61 34.47 -12.97
CA ASN A 97 -33.64 35.35 -12.44
C ASN A 97 -33.84 36.61 -13.31
N ALA A 98 -34.73 37.51 -12.90
CA ALA A 98 -34.99 38.77 -13.60
C ALA A 98 -33.76 39.70 -13.72
N SER A 99 -32.73 39.47 -12.89
CA SER A 99 -31.44 40.15 -12.96
C SER A 99 -30.39 39.39 -13.77
N GLY A 100 -30.77 38.30 -14.47
CA GLY A 100 -29.87 37.53 -15.31
C GLY A 100 -28.93 36.60 -14.54
N HIS A 101 -29.21 36.33 -13.27
CA HIS A 101 -28.33 35.56 -12.39
C HIS A 101 -28.92 34.22 -11.96
N LEU A 102 -28.08 33.20 -11.89
CA LEU A 102 -28.40 31.90 -11.29
C LEU A 102 -27.25 31.47 -10.36
N GLN A 103 -27.57 30.99 -9.17
CA GLN A 103 -26.61 30.41 -8.25
C GLN A 103 -26.93 28.94 -8.02
N VAL A 104 -25.91 28.11 -8.18
CA VAL A 104 -25.98 26.68 -7.88
C VAL A 104 -24.81 26.28 -6.99
N ARG A 105 -24.96 25.20 -6.24
CA ARG A 105 -23.88 24.58 -5.49
C ARG A 105 -23.49 23.28 -6.15
N TYR A 106 -22.24 23.21 -6.59
CA TYR A 106 -21.60 21.99 -7.02
C TYR A 106 -21.07 21.24 -5.79
N HIS A 107 -21.38 19.96 -5.67
CA HIS A 107 -20.86 19.05 -4.66
C HIS A 107 -19.92 18.07 -5.34
N ALA A 108 -18.66 18.03 -4.89
CA ALA A 108 -17.69 17.06 -5.36
C ALA A 108 -18.15 15.63 -5.02
N PRO A 109 -17.67 14.60 -5.75
CA PRO A 109 -17.86 13.21 -5.33
C PRO A 109 -17.42 12.99 -3.89
N ALA A 110 -18.12 12.11 -3.18
CA ALA A 110 -17.77 11.77 -1.79
C ALA A 110 -16.46 10.97 -1.67
N ASP A 111 -16.04 10.31 -2.75
CA ASP A 111 -14.83 9.49 -2.82
C ASP A 111 -14.20 9.63 -4.23
N VAL A 112 -12.88 9.80 -4.29
CA VAL A 112 -12.09 9.93 -5.51
C VAL A 112 -10.83 9.06 -5.46
N ASN A 113 -10.86 7.96 -6.18
CA ASN A 113 -9.78 6.96 -6.22
C ASN A 113 -8.54 7.38 -7.09
N VAL A 114 -8.35 8.67 -7.39
CA VAL A 114 -7.24 9.22 -8.19
C VAL A 114 -6.72 10.53 -7.61
N LEU A 115 -5.41 10.79 -7.69
CA LEU A 115 -4.79 11.99 -7.09
C LEU A 115 -5.31 13.33 -7.64
N SER A 116 -5.83 13.32 -8.86
CA SER A 116 -6.32 14.51 -9.55
C SER A 116 -7.48 14.12 -10.45
N HIS A 117 -8.70 14.37 -9.99
CA HIS A 117 -9.92 14.08 -10.72
C HIS A 117 -10.47 15.33 -11.37
N SER A 118 -10.37 15.38 -12.69
CA SER A 118 -10.83 16.52 -13.48
C SER A 118 -12.33 16.44 -13.73
N VAL A 119 -13.03 17.56 -13.49
CA VAL A 119 -14.47 17.70 -13.73
C VAL A 119 -14.70 18.95 -14.57
N SER A 120 -15.38 18.80 -15.72
CA SER A 120 -15.83 19.93 -16.54
C SER A 120 -17.32 20.15 -16.32
N ILE A 121 -17.70 21.38 -15.97
CA ILE A 121 -19.07 21.79 -15.75
C ILE A 121 -19.45 22.77 -16.85
N THR A 122 -20.43 22.39 -17.66
CA THR A 122 -20.94 23.20 -18.76
C THR A 122 -22.36 23.63 -18.47
N ALA A 123 -22.60 24.95 -18.47
CA ALA A 123 -23.93 25.54 -18.42
C ALA A 123 -24.31 25.99 -19.83
N ALA A 124 -25.50 25.63 -20.30
CA ALA A 124 -26.01 26.05 -21.59
C ALA A 124 -27.38 26.72 -21.45
N ALA A 125 -27.57 27.83 -22.16
CA ALA A 125 -28.83 28.56 -22.21
C ALA A 125 -29.13 28.98 -23.64
N ARG A 126 -30.41 28.97 -24.02
CA ARG A 126 -30.85 29.40 -25.35
C ARG A 126 -31.57 30.73 -25.26
N TRP A 127 -31.16 31.69 -26.10
CA TRP A 127 -31.79 33.01 -26.19
C TRP A 127 -31.88 33.45 -27.65
N GLN A 128 -33.06 33.92 -28.06
CA GLN A 128 -33.36 34.34 -29.44
C GLN A 128 -32.95 33.31 -30.52
N GLY A 129 -33.04 32.03 -30.21
CA GLY A 129 -32.70 30.95 -31.14
C GLY A 129 -31.23 30.51 -31.12
N THR A 130 -30.35 31.24 -30.44
CA THR A 130 -28.90 30.95 -30.33
C THR A 130 -28.56 30.32 -28.98
N ASP A 131 -27.66 29.32 -28.99
CA ASP A 131 -27.19 28.65 -27.78
C ASP A 131 -25.90 29.31 -27.25
N TYR A 132 -25.89 29.60 -25.96
CA TYR A 132 -24.76 30.19 -25.25
C TYR A 132 -24.27 29.20 -24.20
N VAL A 133 -22.95 29.11 -24.05
CA VAL A 133 -22.31 28.13 -23.19
C VAL A 133 -21.26 28.77 -22.31
N ALA A 134 -21.29 28.47 -21.01
CA ALA A 134 -20.25 28.81 -20.06
C ALA A 134 -19.63 27.53 -19.49
N ARG A 135 -18.32 27.54 -19.25
CA ARG A 135 -17.58 26.37 -18.75
C ARG A 135 -16.79 26.72 -17.50
N ALA A 136 -16.86 25.84 -16.51
CA ALA A 136 -15.99 25.83 -15.35
C ALA A 136 -15.26 24.50 -15.26
N GLU A 137 -13.96 24.56 -14.96
CA GLU A 137 -13.08 23.40 -14.85
C GLU A 137 -12.64 23.21 -13.39
N GLY A 138 -12.97 22.06 -12.84
CA GLY A 138 -12.67 21.67 -11.47
C GLY A 138 -11.60 20.59 -11.39
N THR A 139 -10.81 20.61 -10.32
CA THR A 139 -9.99 19.46 -9.91
C THR A 139 -10.36 19.05 -8.49
N VAL A 140 -10.90 17.84 -8.36
CA VAL A 140 -11.20 17.20 -7.07
C VAL A 140 -10.01 16.33 -6.67
N ARG A 141 -9.56 16.46 -5.42
CA ARG A 141 -8.45 15.68 -4.84
C ARG A 141 -8.97 14.78 -3.71
N PRO A 142 -8.40 13.58 -3.53
CA PRO A 142 -8.78 12.70 -2.43
C PRO A 142 -8.40 13.30 -1.08
N LEU A 143 -9.14 12.93 -0.03
CA LEU A 143 -8.77 13.23 1.33
C LEU A 143 -7.75 12.20 1.83
N LEU A 144 -6.47 12.50 1.66
CA LEU A 144 -5.39 11.61 2.08
C LEU A 144 -5.09 11.72 3.57
N HIS A 145 -5.37 10.65 4.32
CA HIS A 145 -4.93 10.54 5.70
C HIS A 145 -3.43 10.27 5.77
N ALA A 146 -2.73 11.11 6.53
CA ALA A 146 -1.31 10.91 6.78
C ALA A 146 -1.08 9.61 7.56
N THR A 147 -0.06 8.85 7.16
CA THR A 147 0.33 7.62 7.85
C THR A 147 1.77 7.71 8.34
N ARG A 148 2.06 7.02 9.44
CA ARG A 148 3.40 6.97 10.02
C ARG A 148 3.78 5.54 10.33
N LEU A 149 4.98 5.17 9.89
CA LEU A 149 5.60 3.89 10.18
C LEU A 149 6.80 4.08 11.12
N SER A 150 6.86 3.27 12.16
CA SER A 150 7.97 3.21 13.10
C SER A 150 8.51 1.78 13.13
N LEU A 151 9.83 1.61 13.24
CA LEU A 151 10.46 0.30 13.38
C LEU A 151 11.16 0.22 14.73
N THR A 152 10.94 -0.88 15.44
CA THR A 152 11.57 -1.20 16.72
C THR A 152 12.16 -2.61 16.68
N GLY A 153 13.09 -2.89 17.59
CA GLY A 153 13.82 -4.17 17.63
C GLY A 153 15.08 -4.17 16.75
N ASN A 154 15.64 -3.00 16.40
CA ASN A 154 16.88 -2.87 15.62
C ASN A 154 18.02 -3.65 16.32
N PRO A 155 18.43 -4.81 15.81
CA PRO A 155 19.41 -5.64 16.49
C PRO A 155 20.84 -5.06 16.34
N GLY A 156 21.06 -4.13 15.41
CA GLY A 156 22.37 -3.57 15.11
C GLY A 156 23.28 -4.59 14.42
N THR A 157 23.74 -5.59 15.17
CA THR A 157 24.58 -6.70 14.71
C THR A 157 23.92 -8.02 15.06
N VAL A 158 23.89 -8.94 14.09
CA VAL A 158 23.24 -10.26 14.16
C VAL A 158 24.25 -11.29 13.67
N ILE A 159 24.31 -12.45 14.34
CA ILE A 159 25.16 -13.54 13.87
C ILE A 159 24.41 -14.30 12.76
N ALA A 160 25.09 -14.65 11.68
CA ALA A 160 24.46 -15.43 10.62
C ALA A 160 23.87 -16.73 11.17
N GLY A 161 22.61 -17.01 10.81
CA GLY A 161 21.84 -18.14 11.36
C GLY A 161 20.98 -17.80 12.58
N GLU A 162 21.18 -16.65 13.21
CA GLU A 162 20.27 -16.14 14.23
C GLU A 162 18.95 -15.68 13.59
N THR A 163 17.83 -15.99 14.24
CA THR A 163 16.52 -15.47 13.84
C THR A 163 16.15 -14.28 14.70
N VAL A 164 15.99 -13.11 14.07
CA VAL A 164 15.59 -11.88 14.77
C VAL A 164 14.25 -11.39 14.25
N THR A 165 13.46 -10.76 15.12
CA THR A 165 12.17 -10.18 14.75
C THR A 165 12.24 -8.66 14.87
N LEU A 166 12.02 -7.96 13.75
CA LEU A 166 11.72 -6.53 13.75
C LEU A 166 10.23 -6.33 14.00
N TYR A 167 9.88 -5.22 14.64
CA TYR A 167 8.50 -4.83 14.87
C TYR A 167 8.21 -3.52 14.15
N ALA A 168 7.14 -3.51 13.37
CA ALA A 168 6.63 -2.32 12.73
C ALA A 168 5.39 -1.81 13.48
N SER A 169 5.32 -0.52 13.76
CA SER A 169 4.13 0.17 14.29
C SER A 169 3.61 1.14 13.24
N LEU A 170 2.37 0.93 12.81
CA LEU A 170 1.67 1.73 11.82
C LEU A 170 0.55 2.53 12.48
N ARG A 171 0.52 3.84 12.18
CA ARG A 171 -0.51 4.76 12.67
C ARG A 171 -1.02 5.65 11.56
N ALA A 172 -2.26 6.09 11.68
CA ALA A 172 -2.89 7.08 10.82
C ALA A 172 -3.27 8.33 11.61
N ALA A 173 -3.28 9.48 10.94
CA ALA A 173 -3.80 10.71 11.49
C ALA A 173 -5.34 10.72 11.43
N GLU A 174 -5.95 10.98 12.58
CA GLU A 174 -7.39 11.18 12.77
C GLU A 174 -7.55 12.54 13.46
N GLY A 175 -7.80 13.58 12.66
CA GLY A 175 -7.73 14.97 13.13
C GLY A 175 -6.34 15.29 13.68
N ASP A 176 -6.29 15.73 14.94
CA ASP A 176 -5.04 16.07 15.64
C ASP A 176 -4.40 14.88 16.37
N THR A 177 -4.98 13.68 16.25
CA THR A 177 -4.52 12.48 16.98
C THR A 177 -3.97 11.41 16.05
N TRP A 178 -3.12 10.53 16.59
CA TRP A 178 -2.53 9.40 15.86
C TRP A 178 -3.05 8.08 16.42
N SER A 179 -3.91 7.42 15.64
CA SER A 179 -4.54 6.16 16.00
C SER A 179 -3.81 4.97 15.38
N PRO A 180 -3.75 3.80 16.06
CA PRO A 180 -3.20 2.58 15.50
C PRO A 180 -3.95 2.12 14.25
N LEU A 181 -3.22 1.71 13.20
CA LEU A 181 -3.83 1.30 11.94
C LEU A 181 -3.67 -0.21 11.70
N GLY A 182 -4.72 -0.96 12.05
CA GLY A 182 -4.76 -2.42 11.94
C GLY A 182 -5.23 -2.95 10.59
N GLY A 183 -4.95 -4.22 10.33
CA GLY A 183 -5.38 -4.95 9.12
C GLY A 183 -4.74 -4.50 7.82
N LYS A 184 -3.68 -3.68 7.87
CA LYS A 184 -3.00 -3.17 6.68
C LYS A 184 -1.80 -4.02 6.32
N ARG A 185 -1.66 -4.30 5.03
CA ARG A 185 -0.53 -5.05 4.50
C ARG A 185 0.67 -4.13 4.26
N LEU A 186 1.78 -4.45 4.91
CA LEU A 186 3.08 -3.84 4.72
C LEU A 186 3.95 -4.75 3.84
N SER A 187 4.78 -4.15 3.00
CA SER A 187 5.86 -4.85 2.31
C SER A 187 7.18 -4.57 3.01
N ALA A 188 7.89 -5.61 3.44
CA ALA A 188 9.24 -5.52 3.96
C ALA A 188 10.21 -6.13 2.94
N THR A 189 11.14 -5.34 2.42
CA THR A 189 12.18 -5.79 1.48
C THR A 189 13.54 -5.61 2.13
N PHE A 190 14.32 -6.67 2.14
CA PHE A 190 15.70 -6.70 2.61
C PHE A 190 16.63 -6.60 1.41
N PHE A 191 17.60 -5.70 1.48
CA PHE A 191 18.58 -5.44 0.43
C PHE A 191 19.98 -5.72 0.95
N VAL A 192 20.82 -6.27 0.07
CA VAL A 192 22.26 -6.42 0.30
C VAL A 192 23.02 -5.56 -0.71
N ARG A 193 24.29 -5.26 -0.43
CA ARG A 193 25.15 -4.59 -1.42
C ARG A 193 25.71 -5.59 -2.42
N ASN A 194 25.67 -5.21 -3.69
CA ASN A 194 26.50 -5.79 -4.74
C ASN A 194 27.33 -4.65 -5.36
N GLY A 195 28.60 -4.56 -4.96
CA GLY A 195 29.43 -3.38 -5.21
C GLY A 195 28.84 -2.12 -4.57
N SER A 196 28.62 -1.08 -5.37
CA SER A 196 28.02 0.19 -4.91
C SER A 196 26.50 0.19 -4.86
N ARG A 197 25.83 -0.84 -5.40
CA ARG A 197 24.37 -0.88 -5.56
C ARG A 197 23.70 -1.75 -4.49
N LEU A 198 22.56 -1.29 -4.00
CA LEU A 198 21.64 -2.13 -3.22
C LEU A 198 20.80 -3.00 -4.15
N VAL A 199 20.77 -4.30 -3.91
CA VAL A 199 19.97 -5.28 -4.64
C VAL A 199 19.00 -5.98 -3.69
N PRO A 200 17.71 -6.17 -4.08
CA PRO A 200 16.77 -6.94 -3.26
C PRO A 200 17.31 -8.35 -3.04
N TRP A 201 17.38 -8.76 -1.79
CA TRP A 201 17.79 -10.10 -1.38
C TRP A 201 16.58 -10.95 -1.01
N HIS A 202 15.67 -10.40 -0.21
CA HIS A 202 14.44 -11.07 0.21
C HIS A 202 13.31 -10.06 0.36
N SER A 203 12.06 -10.49 0.19
CA SER A 203 10.87 -9.68 0.46
C SER A 203 9.79 -10.52 1.11
N THR A 204 9.10 -9.93 2.07
CA THR A 204 7.98 -10.55 2.76
C THR A 204 6.84 -9.54 2.94
N GLY A 205 5.62 -10.04 2.96
CA GLY A 205 4.42 -9.27 3.27
C GLY A 205 3.96 -9.57 4.69
N VAL A 206 3.69 -8.54 5.48
CA VAL A 206 3.16 -8.69 6.85
C VAL A 206 1.90 -7.86 7.00
N THR A 207 1.00 -8.28 7.88
CA THR A 207 -0.24 -7.55 8.16
C THR A 207 -0.21 -7.01 9.59
N THR A 208 -0.64 -5.77 9.78
CA THR A 208 -0.76 -5.18 11.11
C THR A 208 -1.93 -5.79 11.88
N ASP A 209 -1.73 -6.03 13.17
CA ASP A 209 -2.79 -6.45 14.09
C ASP A 209 -3.71 -5.28 14.48
N GLY A 210 -4.67 -5.52 15.39
CA GLY A 210 -5.60 -4.48 15.86
C GLY A 210 -4.93 -3.31 16.61
N GLN A 211 -3.66 -3.43 16.99
CA GLN A 211 -2.85 -2.36 17.61
C GLN A 211 -1.90 -1.71 16.60
N GLY A 212 -2.09 -1.96 15.30
CA GLY A 212 -1.23 -1.42 14.24
C GLY A 212 0.18 -2.02 14.25
N MET A 213 0.40 -3.16 14.91
CA MET A 213 1.71 -3.78 15.03
C MET A 213 1.87 -4.94 14.05
N ALA A 214 3.05 -5.07 13.45
CA ALA A 214 3.40 -6.22 12.61
C ALA A 214 4.78 -6.77 12.99
N ARG A 215 4.91 -8.10 12.99
CA ARG A 215 6.17 -8.82 13.21
C ARG A 215 6.82 -9.12 11.87
N ILE A 216 8.06 -8.71 11.70
CA ILE A 216 8.84 -8.89 10.48
C ILE A 216 10.03 -9.80 10.82
N PRO A 217 9.95 -11.09 10.50
CA PRO A 217 11.07 -11.99 10.74
C PRO A 217 12.22 -11.67 9.79
N PHE A 218 13.44 -11.77 10.29
CA PHE A 218 14.67 -11.73 9.51
C PHE A 218 15.56 -12.91 9.90
N PHE A 219 16.09 -13.57 8.88
CA PHE A 219 17.01 -14.69 9.01
C PHE A 219 17.95 -14.62 7.82
N MET A 220 19.25 -14.71 8.02
CA MET A 220 20.26 -14.82 6.97
C MET A 220 21.36 -15.75 7.47
N SER A 221 21.73 -16.76 6.68
CA SER A 221 22.78 -17.72 6.98
C SER A 221 23.95 -17.59 6.00
N ASP A 222 25.03 -18.34 6.27
CA ASP A 222 26.11 -18.62 5.32
C ASP A 222 26.78 -17.36 4.74
N VAL A 223 27.05 -16.37 5.60
CA VAL A 223 27.77 -15.16 5.21
C VAL A 223 29.27 -15.35 5.45
N GLU A 224 30.08 -15.13 4.41
CA GLU A 224 31.54 -15.27 4.49
C GLU A 224 32.23 -14.07 5.15
N ALA A 225 31.57 -12.90 5.12
CA ALA A 225 32.07 -11.66 5.69
C ALA A 225 30.92 -10.81 6.27
N SER A 226 31.28 -9.80 7.06
CA SER A 226 30.33 -8.83 7.62
C SER A 226 29.51 -8.18 6.49
N THR A 227 28.21 -8.45 6.49
CA THR A 227 27.28 -8.09 5.43
C THR A 227 26.25 -7.08 5.94
N PRO A 228 26.28 -5.83 5.45
CA PRO A 228 25.25 -4.85 5.77
C PRO A 228 23.97 -5.15 4.98
N VAL A 229 22.86 -5.25 5.70
CA VAL A 229 21.52 -5.48 5.16
C VAL A 229 20.66 -4.25 5.46
N VAL A 230 19.98 -3.74 4.43
CA VAL A 230 19.02 -2.64 4.55
C VAL A 230 17.62 -3.24 4.52
N CYS A 231 16.83 -3.03 5.57
CA CYS A 231 15.43 -3.41 5.62
C CYS A 231 14.56 -2.18 5.33
N TRP A 232 13.81 -2.22 4.23
CA TRP A 232 12.85 -1.18 3.85
C TRP A 232 11.44 -1.71 4.05
N VAL A 233 10.68 -1.09 4.94
CA VAL A 233 9.29 -1.44 5.21
C VAL A 233 8.39 -0.32 4.69
N ARG A 234 7.35 -0.68 3.94
CA ARG A 234 6.49 0.26 3.24
C ARG A 234 5.02 -0.11 3.35
N LEU A 235 4.21 0.91 3.64
CA LEU A 235 2.79 0.97 3.30
C LEU A 235 2.66 1.77 2.00
N PRO A 236 2.20 1.19 0.88
CA PRO A 236 1.96 1.97 -0.33
C PRO A 236 0.81 2.96 -0.11
N GLN A 237 0.80 4.04 -0.89
CA GLN A 237 -0.38 4.90 -0.99
C GLN A 237 -1.56 4.06 -1.46
N ASN A 238 -2.71 4.25 -0.83
CA ASN A 238 -3.93 3.58 -1.20
C ASN A 238 -5.04 4.61 -1.38
N LEU A 239 -5.54 4.71 -2.62
CA LEU A 239 -6.67 5.55 -2.99
C LEU A 239 -7.91 4.68 -3.22
N THR A 240 -8.09 3.62 -2.42
CA THR A 240 -9.18 2.67 -2.64
C THR A 240 -9.82 2.27 -1.33
N GLY A 241 -11.14 2.15 -1.33
CA GLY A 241 -11.95 1.84 -0.16
C GLY A 241 -12.60 3.09 0.42
N GLU A 242 -12.99 3.04 1.69
CA GLU A 242 -13.68 4.17 2.34
C GLU A 242 -12.73 5.25 2.86
N VAL A 243 -11.45 4.91 3.07
CA VAL A 243 -10.46 5.83 3.62
C VAL A 243 -9.17 5.72 2.83
N ASP A 244 -8.75 6.87 2.31
CA ASP A 244 -7.53 7.02 1.55
C ASP A 244 -6.34 7.35 2.44
N TYR A 245 -5.23 6.67 2.18
CA TYR A 245 -4.00 6.82 2.95
C TYR A 245 -2.86 7.25 2.05
N ALA A 246 -2.10 8.26 2.48
CA ALA A 246 -0.93 8.77 1.78
C ALA A 246 0.17 7.70 1.60
N GLY A 247 0.17 6.66 2.43
CA GLY A 247 1.26 5.70 2.52
C GLY A 247 2.44 6.27 3.29
N CYS A 248 3.37 5.40 3.65
CA CYS A 248 4.59 5.77 4.36
C CYS A 248 5.61 4.65 4.30
N ASP A 249 6.87 4.98 4.56
CA ASP A 249 7.92 3.99 4.62
C ASP A 249 8.95 4.31 5.70
N ARG A 250 9.72 3.28 6.06
CA ARG A 250 10.79 3.37 7.04
C ARG A 250 11.90 2.38 6.71
N VAL A 251 13.13 2.81 6.94
CA VAL A 251 14.33 2.01 6.71
C VAL A 251 15.05 1.77 8.03
N THR A 252 15.58 0.57 8.21
CA THR A 252 16.55 0.23 9.26
C THR A 252 17.68 -0.60 8.68
N ASN A 253 18.83 -0.61 9.37
CA ASN A 253 20.00 -1.38 8.97
C ASN A 253 20.22 -2.54 9.94
N ILE A 254 20.70 -3.66 9.42
CA ILE A 254 21.13 -4.83 10.17
C ILE A 254 22.53 -5.17 9.66
N THR A 255 23.47 -5.42 10.55
CA THR A 255 24.80 -5.95 10.18
C THR A 255 24.82 -7.43 10.49
N VAL A 256 24.95 -8.28 9.48
CA VAL A 256 25.09 -9.73 9.69
C VAL A 256 26.57 -10.08 9.68
N ILE A 257 27.06 -10.69 10.75
CA ILE A 257 28.46 -11.15 10.82
C ILE A 257 28.55 -12.67 10.62
N PRO A 258 29.68 -13.17 10.10
CA PRO A 258 29.90 -14.61 9.98
C PRO A 258 29.80 -15.29 11.34
N GLU A 259 29.09 -16.41 11.34
CA GLU A 259 29.08 -17.34 12.45
C GLU A 259 30.47 -17.92 12.70
N ARG A 260 30.81 -18.13 13.97
CA ARG A 260 32.02 -18.80 14.42
C ARG A 260 31.65 -20.02 15.26
N PRO A 261 32.51 -21.06 15.28
CA PRO A 261 32.34 -22.16 16.22
C PRO A 261 32.18 -21.65 17.65
N GLY A 262 31.11 -22.09 18.31
CA GLY A 262 30.78 -21.71 19.69
C GLY A 262 29.78 -20.56 19.84
N ASP A 263 29.42 -19.85 18.77
CA ASP A 263 28.40 -18.79 18.81
C ASP A 263 27.01 -19.35 19.20
N PHE A 264 26.70 -20.56 18.73
CA PHE A 264 25.48 -21.29 19.09
C PHE A 264 25.84 -22.65 19.73
N PRO A 265 25.17 -23.03 20.84
CA PRO A 265 25.39 -24.34 21.43
C PRO A 265 24.77 -25.42 20.52
N VAL A 266 25.52 -26.51 20.35
CA VAL A 266 25.14 -27.66 19.54
C VAL A 266 24.30 -28.62 20.36
N VAL A 267 23.12 -28.95 19.86
CA VAL A 267 22.22 -29.94 20.43
C VAL A 267 22.32 -31.23 19.62
N LEU A 268 22.68 -32.32 20.32
CA LEU A 268 22.83 -33.65 19.73
C LEU A 268 21.54 -34.46 19.96
N ILE A 269 20.89 -34.91 18.88
CA ILE A 269 19.57 -35.55 18.96
C ILE A 269 19.56 -36.91 18.27
N HIS A 270 19.32 -37.94 19.06
CA HIS A 270 19.32 -39.33 18.62
C HIS A 270 18.00 -39.75 17.96
N GLY A 271 18.00 -40.89 17.27
CA GLY A 271 16.82 -41.51 16.65
C GLY A 271 16.07 -42.49 17.56
N TRP A 272 15.10 -43.23 17.00
CA TRP A 272 14.29 -44.23 17.73
C TRP A 272 15.17 -45.29 18.39
N GLY A 273 14.90 -45.62 19.66
CA GLY A 273 15.71 -46.58 20.42
C GLY A 273 17.13 -46.11 20.71
N GLY A 274 17.46 -44.84 20.41
CA GLY A 274 18.73 -44.19 20.71
C GLY A 274 18.90 -43.94 22.21
N SER A 275 18.95 -45.01 22.99
CA SER A 275 19.29 -44.94 24.40
C SER A 275 20.80 -45.04 24.56
N VAL A 276 21.37 -44.18 25.40
CA VAL A 276 22.73 -44.30 25.96
C VAL A 276 23.02 -45.64 26.66
N SER A 277 22.06 -46.58 26.69
CA SER A 277 22.29 -47.98 27.10
C SER A 277 23.01 -48.82 26.04
N THR A 278 23.23 -48.32 24.82
CA THR A 278 24.03 -49.01 23.78
C THR A 278 25.42 -48.39 23.66
N TRP A 279 26.45 -49.18 24.00
CA TRP A 279 27.87 -48.77 23.99
C TRP A 279 28.32 -48.12 22.67
N LEU A 280 27.84 -48.63 21.53
CA LEU A 280 28.13 -48.09 20.20
C LEU A 280 27.60 -46.67 19.98
N LEU A 281 26.37 -46.38 20.43
CA LEU A 281 25.78 -45.05 20.31
C LEU A 281 26.49 -44.05 21.25
N ASN A 282 26.83 -44.48 22.47
CA ASN A 282 27.65 -43.65 23.38
C ASN A 282 29.01 -43.30 22.78
N HIS A 283 29.69 -44.26 22.15
CA HIS A 283 30.99 -44.03 21.54
C HIS A 283 30.89 -43.05 20.35
N THR A 284 29.84 -43.16 19.53
CA THR A 284 29.59 -42.23 18.42
C THR A 284 29.30 -40.80 18.92
N TRP A 285 28.40 -40.64 19.89
CA TRP A 285 28.08 -39.32 20.44
C TRP A 285 29.24 -38.71 21.22
N TRP A 286 29.99 -39.53 21.96
CA TRP A 286 31.22 -39.11 22.62
C TRP A 286 32.25 -38.61 21.61
N ASN A 287 32.54 -39.38 20.55
CA ASN A 287 33.49 -38.98 19.52
C ASN A 287 33.05 -37.72 18.78
N LEU A 288 31.76 -37.59 18.49
CA LEU A 288 31.22 -36.37 17.88
C LEU A 288 31.38 -35.17 18.81
N THR A 289 31.10 -35.34 20.10
CA THR A 289 31.29 -34.29 21.13
C THR A 289 32.74 -33.86 21.19
N GLN A 290 33.68 -34.80 21.25
CA GLN A 290 35.12 -34.50 21.26
C GLN A 290 35.54 -33.75 20.00
N LYS A 291 35.08 -34.17 18.81
CA LYS A 291 35.37 -33.47 17.55
C LYS A 291 34.79 -32.05 17.55
N LEU A 292 33.54 -31.88 17.95
CA LEU A 292 32.89 -30.57 18.03
C LEU A 292 33.64 -29.62 18.97
N GLN A 293 34.01 -30.10 20.16
CA GLN A 293 34.78 -29.32 21.14
C GLN A 293 36.19 -29.00 20.63
N GLN A 294 36.87 -29.94 19.95
CA GLN A 294 38.17 -29.69 19.30
C GLN A 294 38.11 -28.59 18.23
N HIS A 295 36.96 -28.46 17.56
CA HIS A 295 36.71 -27.41 16.56
C HIS A 295 36.09 -26.14 17.15
N GLY A 296 36.02 -26.01 18.48
CA GLY A 296 35.57 -24.79 19.16
C GLY A 296 34.06 -24.68 19.37
N HIS A 297 33.27 -25.71 19.06
CA HIS A 297 31.85 -25.71 19.34
C HIS A 297 31.56 -26.06 20.80
N THR A 298 30.53 -25.43 21.36
CA THR A 298 29.97 -25.79 22.66
C THR A 298 28.84 -26.80 22.44
N VAL A 299 28.86 -27.93 23.13
CA VAL A 299 27.74 -28.89 23.10
C VAL A 299 26.85 -28.64 24.30
N LEU A 300 25.53 -28.54 24.08
CA LEU A 300 24.56 -28.26 25.14
C LEU A 300 24.47 -29.45 26.10
N ASP A 301 24.74 -29.21 27.39
CA ASP A 301 24.63 -30.21 28.44
C ASP A 301 23.20 -30.25 29.01
N PHE A 302 22.54 -31.41 28.95
CA PHE A 302 21.19 -31.55 29.49
C PHE A 302 21.14 -31.77 31.00
N ASP A 303 22.28 -31.98 31.66
CA ASP A 303 22.40 -32.03 33.12
C ASP A 303 23.82 -31.64 33.57
N PRO A 304 24.09 -30.34 33.75
CA PRO A 304 25.41 -29.86 34.17
C PRO A 304 25.76 -30.21 35.62
N SER A 305 24.86 -30.84 36.39
CA SER A 305 25.17 -31.32 37.75
C SER A 305 25.93 -32.65 37.74
N THR A 306 25.88 -33.37 36.61
CA THR A 306 26.62 -34.61 36.40
C THR A 306 27.94 -34.31 35.65
N PRO A 307 29.10 -34.84 36.07
CA PRO A 307 30.35 -34.60 35.35
C PRO A 307 30.33 -35.07 33.88
N GLY A 308 30.65 -34.15 32.97
CA GLY A 308 30.73 -34.39 31.53
C GLY A 308 29.38 -34.20 30.82
N ILE A 309 29.42 -34.01 29.49
CA ILE A 309 28.23 -33.69 28.68
C ILE A 309 27.17 -34.79 28.78
N GLN A 310 25.99 -34.42 29.26
CA GLN A 310 24.81 -35.27 29.23
C GLN A 310 23.97 -34.97 27.98
N PHE A 311 23.76 -35.98 27.14
CA PHE A 311 22.96 -35.84 25.92
C PHE A 311 21.46 -35.86 26.21
N LEU A 312 20.66 -35.25 25.32
CA LEU A 312 19.21 -35.36 25.35
C LEU A 312 18.80 -36.83 25.29
N ARG A 313 17.99 -37.29 26.26
CA ARG A 313 17.43 -38.65 26.29
C ARG A 313 15.92 -38.61 26.17
N TYR A 314 15.34 -39.26 25.18
CA TYR A 314 13.88 -39.42 25.09
C TYR A 314 13.52 -40.80 24.54
N ASP A 315 12.49 -41.43 25.11
CA ASP A 315 12.00 -42.74 24.65
C ASP A 315 10.47 -42.67 24.58
N PRO A 316 9.91 -42.24 23.44
CA PRO A 316 8.47 -42.09 23.30
C PRO A 316 7.82 -43.48 23.23
N GLY A 317 6.97 -43.79 24.21
CA GLY A 317 6.14 -45.00 24.16
C GLY A 317 5.14 -44.97 22.99
N TRP A 318 4.55 -46.12 22.67
CA TRP A 318 3.59 -46.28 21.56
C TRP A 318 2.38 -45.35 21.59
N GLN A 319 2.02 -44.75 22.72
CA GLN A 319 0.92 -43.78 22.80
C GLN A 319 1.35 -42.32 22.55
N ASN A 320 2.66 -42.05 22.56
CA ASN A 320 3.25 -40.71 22.53
C ASN A 320 4.29 -40.56 21.39
N HIS A 321 4.13 -41.32 20.31
CA HIS A 321 5.08 -41.34 19.17
C HIS A 321 4.76 -40.32 18.07
N HIS A 322 3.69 -39.53 18.22
CA HIS A 322 3.35 -38.49 17.25
C HIS A 322 4.44 -37.42 17.22
N ILE A 323 4.91 -37.07 16.02
CA ILE A 323 6.06 -36.18 15.80
C ILE A 323 5.88 -34.82 16.47
N SER A 324 4.67 -34.26 16.47
CA SER A 324 4.34 -33.00 17.14
C SER A 324 4.48 -33.06 18.67
N TRP A 325 4.09 -34.19 19.27
CA TRP A 325 4.26 -34.41 20.71
C TRP A 325 5.74 -34.53 21.08
N ILE A 326 6.52 -35.27 20.28
CA ILE A 326 7.97 -35.41 20.46
C ILE A 326 8.66 -34.05 20.31
N ALA A 327 8.31 -33.28 19.27
CA ALA A 327 8.86 -31.95 19.03
C ALA A 327 8.65 -31.01 20.24
N ALA A 328 7.44 -30.98 20.79
CA ALA A 328 7.12 -30.17 21.96
C ALA A 328 7.94 -30.58 23.20
N ARG A 329 8.12 -31.89 23.42
CA ARG A 329 8.88 -32.39 24.57
C ARG A 329 10.39 -32.19 24.43
N VAL A 330 10.91 -32.30 23.20
CA VAL A 330 12.30 -31.99 22.88
C VAL A 330 12.55 -30.49 23.08
N ASN A 331 11.63 -29.63 22.65
CA ASN A 331 11.72 -28.18 22.86
C ASN A 331 11.85 -27.80 24.33
N GLU A 332 10.90 -28.24 25.16
CA GLU A 332 10.92 -27.94 26.60
C GLU A 332 12.24 -28.38 27.27
N ARG A 333 12.83 -29.48 26.81
CA ARG A 333 14.11 -29.97 27.34
C ARG A 333 15.29 -29.14 26.89
N ILE A 334 15.30 -28.69 25.63
CA ILE A 334 16.33 -27.77 25.12
C ILE A 334 16.25 -26.43 25.86
N GLU A 335 15.06 -25.85 25.99
CA GLU A 335 14.85 -24.59 26.75
C GLU A 335 15.35 -24.71 28.19
N ARG A 336 15.02 -25.82 28.87
CA ARG A 336 15.51 -26.07 30.24
C ARG A 336 17.03 -26.22 30.27
N ALA A 337 17.61 -26.96 29.32
CA ALA A 337 19.06 -27.16 29.24
C ALA A 337 19.78 -25.84 28.96
N LEU A 338 19.26 -24.98 28.07
CA LEU A 338 19.79 -23.65 27.83
C LEU A 338 19.89 -22.84 29.13
N VAL A 339 18.79 -22.75 29.88
CA VAL A 339 18.76 -22.04 31.17
C VAL A 339 19.75 -22.65 32.19
N MET A 340 19.83 -23.98 32.27
CA MET A 340 20.79 -24.65 33.17
C MET A 340 22.25 -24.37 32.81
N ASN A 341 22.54 -24.09 31.54
CA ASN A 341 23.87 -23.73 31.04
C ASN A 341 24.11 -22.21 31.00
N GLY A 342 23.19 -21.41 31.55
CA GLY A 342 23.31 -19.95 31.61
C GLY A 342 22.96 -19.20 30.32
N TYR A 343 22.34 -19.88 29.34
CA TYR A 343 21.82 -19.25 28.13
C TYR A 343 20.38 -18.72 28.36
N PRO A 344 19.96 -17.70 27.59
CA PRO A 344 18.55 -17.37 27.46
C PRO A 344 17.73 -18.57 26.94
N PRO A 345 16.48 -18.75 27.38
CA PRO A 345 15.64 -19.87 26.92
C PRO A 345 15.31 -19.80 25.42
N ASP A 346 15.44 -18.63 24.79
CA ASP A 346 15.21 -18.37 23.36
C ASP A 346 16.50 -18.31 22.52
N GLN A 347 17.64 -18.71 23.10
CA GLN A 347 18.93 -18.81 22.42
C GLN A 347 18.83 -19.68 21.15
N THR A 348 19.37 -19.18 20.03
CA THR A 348 19.56 -19.97 18.79
C THR A 348 20.53 -21.12 19.06
N VAL A 349 20.18 -22.30 18.55
CA VAL A 349 20.95 -23.54 18.68
C VAL A 349 21.19 -24.19 17.32
N ASP A 350 22.29 -24.92 17.21
CA ASP A 350 22.55 -25.81 16.06
C ASP A 350 22.15 -27.25 16.42
N ILE A 351 21.33 -27.89 15.60
CA ILE A 351 20.88 -29.26 15.86
C ILE A 351 21.61 -30.24 14.95
N VAL A 352 22.34 -31.20 15.55
CA VAL A 352 22.84 -32.38 14.85
C VAL A 352 21.96 -33.56 15.19
N ALA A 353 21.29 -34.11 14.17
CA ALA A 353 20.24 -35.09 14.35
C ALA A 353 20.49 -36.39 13.55
N HIS A 354 20.09 -37.52 14.13
CA HIS A 354 20.17 -38.84 13.48
C HIS A 354 18.80 -39.54 13.38
N SER A 355 18.49 -40.11 12.20
CA SER A 355 17.25 -40.89 11.95
C SER A 355 15.97 -40.11 12.31
N MET A 356 15.06 -40.66 13.13
CA MET A 356 13.85 -39.95 13.61
C MET A 356 14.18 -38.61 14.28
N GLY A 357 15.37 -38.47 14.87
CA GLY A 357 15.84 -37.20 15.42
C GLY A 357 15.90 -36.07 14.39
N GLY A 358 15.87 -36.38 13.09
CA GLY A 358 15.80 -35.38 12.01
C GLY A 358 14.38 -34.97 11.59
N TRP A 359 13.33 -35.60 12.12
CA TRP A 359 11.95 -35.44 11.63
C TRP A 359 11.12 -34.42 12.42
N TRP A 360 11.43 -34.23 13.70
CA TRP A 360 10.73 -33.28 14.58
C TRP A 360 11.11 -31.79 14.39
N PRO A 361 12.29 -31.40 13.88
CA PRO A 361 12.64 -29.98 13.75
C PRO A 361 11.74 -29.21 12.77
N GLY A 362 11.12 -29.91 11.81
CA GLY A 362 10.11 -29.32 10.91
C GLY A 362 8.76 -28.98 11.60
N PHE A 363 8.56 -29.42 12.85
CA PHE A 363 7.36 -29.17 13.65
C PHE A 363 7.62 -28.22 14.84
N TRP A 364 8.81 -27.62 14.88
CA TRP A 364 9.25 -26.72 15.93
C TRP A 364 8.53 -25.35 15.85
N PRO A 365 7.75 -24.95 16.86
CA PRO A 365 7.14 -23.64 16.89
C PRO A 365 8.10 -22.62 17.52
N SER A 366 8.67 -21.75 16.69
CA SER A 366 9.04 -20.36 17.05
C SER A 366 10.29 -20.04 17.89
N THR A 367 11.30 -20.90 17.99
CA THR A 367 12.68 -20.43 18.29
C THR A 367 13.63 -20.87 17.15
N GLY A 368 14.54 -19.99 16.74
CA GLY A 368 15.31 -20.14 15.49
C GLY A 368 16.33 -21.27 15.53
N ALA A 369 15.91 -22.51 15.27
CA ALA A 369 16.78 -23.69 15.26
C ALA A 369 17.17 -24.11 13.82
N ARG A 370 18.46 -24.34 13.57
CA ARG A 370 18.97 -24.95 12.33
C ARG A 370 19.13 -26.46 12.52
N THR A 371 18.74 -27.24 11.51
CA THR A 371 18.78 -28.71 11.56
C THR A 371 19.74 -29.30 10.54
N TRP A 372 20.65 -30.16 11.00
CA TRP A 372 21.54 -30.95 10.17
C TRP A 372 21.11 -32.42 10.22
N THR A 373 20.56 -32.94 9.11
CA THR A 373 20.09 -34.34 8.99
C THR A 373 20.95 -35.15 8.03
N THR A 374 21.36 -36.35 8.44
CA THR A 374 21.90 -37.39 7.55
C THR A 374 20.87 -38.52 7.36
N GLY A 375 20.14 -38.52 6.24
CA GLY A 375 19.20 -39.60 5.85
C GLY A 375 18.01 -39.19 4.96
N MET A 376 17.61 -40.07 4.03
CA MET A 376 16.76 -39.84 2.84
C MET A 376 15.48 -38.98 3.01
N ASN A 377 15.39 -37.93 2.18
CA ASN A 377 14.20 -37.09 2.00
C ASN A 377 13.11 -37.79 1.18
N HIS A 378 11.93 -38.00 1.78
CA HIS A 378 10.65 -38.02 1.05
C HIS A 378 9.55 -37.41 1.93
N GLY A 379 9.22 -36.13 1.69
CA GLY A 379 8.10 -35.41 2.33
C GLY A 379 7.68 -34.18 1.49
N PRO A 380 6.39 -33.81 1.48
CA PRO A 380 5.76 -32.96 0.46
C PRO A 380 6.10 -31.45 0.57
N PRO A 381 5.89 -30.68 -0.51
CA PRO A 381 6.37 -29.32 -0.66
C PRO A 381 5.40 -28.35 0.01
N GLU A 382 5.74 -27.79 1.18
CA GLU A 382 5.21 -26.53 1.74
C GLU A 382 5.69 -26.37 3.20
N THR A 383 7.00 -26.36 3.42
CA THR A 383 7.63 -25.96 4.69
C THR A 383 8.82 -25.06 4.37
N PRO A 384 9.10 -24.02 5.20
CA PRO A 384 10.21 -23.12 4.97
C PRO A 384 11.51 -23.90 4.90
N VAL A 385 12.33 -23.55 3.90
CA VAL A 385 13.52 -24.26 3.47
C VAL A 385 14.52 -24.40 4.61
N ILE A 386 14.57 -25.59 5.22
CA ILE A 386 15.73 -26.08 5.97
C ILE A 386 16.71 -26.61 4.91
N ARG A 387 17.70 -25.80 4.53
CA ARG A 387 18.81 -26.24 3.65
C ARG A 387 20.06 -26.43 4.48
N GLY A 388 20.57 -27.66 4.46
CA GLY A 388 21.85 -28.04 5.02
C GLY A 388 23.01 -27.75 4.07
N LEU A 389 24.16 -27.45 4.67
CA LEU A 389 25.46 -27.61 4.03
C LEU A 389 25.88 -29.09 4.16
N ALA A 390 25.96 -29.78 3.04
CA ALA A 390 26.54 -31.11 3.00
C ALA A 390 28.07 -31.00 3.08
N THR A 391 28.63 -31.01 4.29
CA THR A 391 30.00 -31.50 4.47
C THR A 391 29.91 -32.91 5.02
N ALA A 392 30.04 -33.87 4.11
CA ALA A 392 30.29 -35.26 4.45
C ALA A 392 31.56 -35.29 5.33
N PHE A 393 31.39 -35.55 6.63
CA PHE A 393 32.49 -36.10 7.41
C PHE A 393 32.64 -37.55 6.95
N PRO A 394 33.74 -37.94 6.28
CA PRO A 394 34.00 -39.34 6.04
C PRO A 394 34.10 -40.03 7.41
N ILE A 395 33.33 -41.11 7.56
CA ILE A 395 33.37 -42.02 8.72
C ILE A 395 34.71 -42.73 8.74
#